data_AF-A0A849QY80-F1
#
_entry.id   AF-A0A849QY80-F1
#
_cell.length_a   1.000
_cell.length_b   1.000
_cell.length_c   1.000
_cell.angle_alpha   90.00
_cell.angle_beta   90.00
_cell.angle_gamma   90.00
#
_symmetry.space_group_name_H-M   'P 1'
#
loop_
_entity.id
_entity.type
_entity.pdbx_description
1 polymer ?
#
loop_
_entity_poly.entity_id
_entity_poly.type
_entity_poly.pdbx_seq_one_letter_code
_entity_poly.pdbx_strand_id
1 'polypeptide(L)'
;MKALRDSIIKWQNIINGTAFDNGAGNCTLCIYNTKITGNISTACAVCVIYMDTHQGGCKGTPYTLWYNHRLYDYFANVTGMCPECIKLAQAELDYLVDLESRCEEI
;
A
#
# COMPACT_ATOMS: atom_id res chain seq x y z
N MET A 1 0.86 13.66 5.49
CA MET A 1 1.19 13.04 6.81
C MET A 1 2.48 12.21 6.72
N LYS A 2 3.39 12.19 7.72
CA LYS A 2 4.69 11.47 7.61
C LYS A 2 4.55 9.98 7.24
N ALA A 3 3.67 9.24 7.92
CA ALA A 3 3.52 7.80 7.66
C ALA A 3 3.01 7.49 6.25
N LEU A 4 2.17 8.36 5.68
CA LEU A 4 1.69 8.25 4.29
C LEU A 4 2.84 8.50 3.31
N ARG A 5 3.64 9.56 3.50
CA ARG A 5 4.85 9.83 2.70
C ARG A 5 5.84 8.67 2.73
N ASP A 6 6.07 8.09 3.90
CA ASP A 6 6.95 6.93 4.02
C ASP A 6 6.39 5.71 3.25
N SER A 7 5.06 5.57 3.14
CA SER A 7 4.41 4.53 2.32
C SER A 7 4.54 4.79 0.82
N ILE A 8 4.46 6.05 0.40
CA ILE A 8 4.73 6.49 -0.99
C ILE A 8 6.17 6.14 -1.36
N ILE A 9 7.14 6.46 -0.50
CA ILE A 9 8.56 6.13 -0.69
C ILE A 9 8.77 4.61 -0.81
N LYS A 10 8.07 3.82 0.02
CA LYS A 10 8.11 2.35 -0.10
C LYS A 10 7.68 1.89 -1.50
N TRP A 11 6.55 2.38 -2.01
CA TRP A 11 6.06 1.96 -3.33
C TRP A 11 6.99 2.39 -4.46
N GLN A 12 7.55 3.59 -4.38
CA GLN A 12 8.59 4.03 -5.31
C GLN A 12 9.81 3.09 -5.31
N ASN A 13 10.25 2.63 -4.14
CA ASN A 13 11.36 1.70 -4.02
C ASN A 13 11.02 0.29 -4.52
N ILE A 14 9.78 -0.17 -4.35
CA ILE A 14 9.30 -1.43 -4.94
C ILE A 14 9.38 -1.37 -6.46
N ILE A 15 8.89 -0.28 -7.06
CA ILE A 15 8.93 -0.06 -8.52
C ILE A 15 10.39 -0.02 -9.03
N ASN A 16 11.29 0.62 -8.28
CA ASN A 16 12.71 0.71 -8.61
C ASN A 16 13.49 -0.59 -8.34
N GLY A 17 12.86 -1.62 -7.77
CA GLY A 17 13.51 -2.88 -7.42
C GLY A 17 14.47 -2.80 -6.22
N THR A 18 14.38 -1.75 -5.40
CA THR A 18 15.23 -1.54 -4.21
C THR A 18 14.56 -1.91 -2.91
N ALA A 19 13.28 -2.28 -2.94
CA ALA A 19 12.51 -2.76 -1.79
C ALA A 19 11.51 -3.86 -2.18
N PHE A 20 10.96 -4.54 -1.16
CA PHE A 20 9.93 -5.57 -1.32
C PHE A 20 8.66 -5.18 -0.55
N ASP A 21 7.49 -5.61 -1.02
CA ASP A 21 6.27 -5.54 -0.21
C ASP A 21 6.20 -6.71 0.77
N ASN A 22 5.93 -6.42 2.04
CA ASN A 22 5.61 -7.40 3.07
C ASN A 22 4.25 -7.07 3.72
N GLY A 23 3.33 -6.50 2.93
CA GLY A 23 2.02 -6.04 3.38
C GLY A 23 2.09 -5.18 4.65
N ALA A 24 1.27 -5.52 5.65
CA ALA A 24 1.23 -4.82 6.94
C ALA A 24 2.56 -4.83 7.70
N GLY A 25 3.45 -5.81 7.44
CA GLY A 25 4.73 -5.96 8.12
C GLY A 25 5.75 -4.88 7.79
N ASN A 26 5.61 -4.18 6.66
CA ASN A 26 6.44 -3.02 6.31
C ASN A 26 5.65 -1.82 5.77
N CYS A 27 4.32 -1.85 5.85
CA CYS A 27 3.48 -0.69 5.58
C CYS A 27 3.57 0.29 6.75
N THR A 28 4.11 1.48 6.51
CA THR A 28 4.30 2.51 7.55
C THR A 28 2.98 3.02 8.13
N LEU A 29 1.90 3.05 7.35
CA LEU A 29 0.55 3.34 7.87
C LEU A 29 0.07 2.26 8.84
N CYS A 30 0.21 0.97 8.48
CA CYS A 30 -0.16 -0.13 9.36
C CYS A 30 0.69 -0.13 10.63
N ILE A 31 2.00 0.06 10.51
CA ILE A 31 2.92 0.11 11.67
C ILE A 31 2.58 1.28 12.59
N TYR A 32 2.37 2.47 12.02
CA TYR A 32 2.02 3.67 12.79
C TYR A 32 0.71 3.48 13.54
N ASN A 33 -0.36 3.09 12.84
CA ASN A 33 -1.67 2.92 13.48
C ASN A 33 -1.68 1.74 14.46
N THR A 34 -0.98 0.64 14.18
CA THR A 34 -0.87 -0.49 15.12
C THR A 34 -0.14 -0.10 16.40
N LYS A 35 0.89 0.76 16.31
CA LYS A 35 1.57 1.30 17.50
C LYS A 35 0.64 2.16 18.37
N ILE A 36 -0.33 2.84 17.76
CA ILE A 36 -1.29 3.70 18.47
C ILE A 36 -2.44 2.89 19.06
N THR A 37 -3.00 1.93 18.30
CA THR A 37 -4.20 1.19 18.67
C THR A 37 -3.93 -0.12 19.39
N GLY A 38 -2.69 -0.61 19.36
CA GLY A 38 -2.26 -1.88 19.94
C GLY A 38 -2.62 -3.13 19.14
N ASN A 39 -3.38 -3.02 18.04
CA ASN A 39 -3.70 -4.16 17.17
C ASN A 39 -4.04 -3.75 15.73
N ILE A 40 -3.79 -4.65 14.78
CA ILE A 40 -3.93 -4.38 13.34
C ILE A 40 -5.39 -4.13 12.90
N SER A 41 -6.37 -4.79 13.53
CA SER A 41 -7.78 -4.65 13.15
C SER A 41 -8.29 -3.24 13.43
N THR A 42 -8.05 -2.73 14.64
CA THR A 42 -8.36 -1.34 15.00
C THR A 42 -7.51 -0.36 14.21
N ALA A 43 -6.23 -0.67 13.98
CA ALA A 43 -5.33 0.16 13.18
C ALA A 43 -5.85 0.35 11.75
N CYS A 44 -6.43 -0.69 11.16
CA CYS A 44 -7.03 -0.62 9.84
C CYS A 44 -8.24 0.31 9.81
N ALA A 45 -9.11 0.26 10.83
CA ALA A 45 -10.34 1.06 10.88
C ALA A 45 -10.09 2.57 11.02
N VAL A 46 -8.92 2.97 11.53
CA VAL A 46 -8.53 4.39 11.68
C VAL A 46 -7.50 4.83 10.62
N CYS A 47 -7.15 3.94 9.69
CA CYS A 47 -6.19 4.25 8.64
C CYS A 47 -6.80 5.19 7.60
N VAL A 48 -5.98 6.09 7.04
CA VAL A 48 -6.40 7.00 5.97
C VAL A 48 -6.97 6.29 4.75
N ILE A 49 -6.45 5.09 4.44
CA ILE A 49 -6.97 4.24 3.36
C ILE A 49 -8.42 3.83 3.66
N TYR A 50 -8.72 3.45 4.90
CA TYR A 50 -10.08 3.10 5.30
C TYR A 50 -11.00 4.32 5.34
N MET A 51 -10.49 5.48 5.74
CA MET A 51 -11.28 6.72 5.70
C MET A 51 -11.69 7.08 4.27
N ASP A 52 -10.82 6.79 3.29
CA ASP A 52 -11.06 7.04 1.87
C ASP A 52 -11.96 6.00 1.21
N THR A 53 -11.71 4.70 1.45
CA THR A 53 -12.43 3.63 0.74
C THR A 53 -13.62 3.05 1.50
N HIS A 54 -13.69 3.32 2.81
CA HIS A 54 -14.59 2.65 3.77
C HIS A 54 -14.45 1.12 3.79
N GLN A 55 -13.30 0.59 3.37
CA GLN A 55 -13.05 -0.85 3.28
C GLN A 55 -11.74 -1.25 3.97
N GLY A 56 -11.80 -2.35 4.73
CA GLY A 56 -10.63 -2.88 5.45
C GLY A 56 -9.67 -3.66 4.55
N GLY A 57 -8.40 -3.72 4.95
CA GLY A 57 -7.37 -4.51 4.27
C GLY A 57 -6.97 -3.97 2.90
N CYS A 58 -6.97 -2.65 2.73
CA CYS A 58 -6.67 -1.97 1.45
C CYS A 58 -7.57 -2.41 0.29
N LYS A 59 -8.76 -2.95 0.59
CA LYS A 59 -9.79 -3.20 -0.41
C LYS A 59 -10.25 -1.88 -1.01
N GLY A 60 -10.54 -1.91 -2.30
CA GLY A 60 -10.91 -0.70 -3.06
C GLY A 60 -9.70 0.12 -3.55
N THR A 61 -8.46 -0.27 -3.23
CA THR A 61 -7.25 0.36 -3.78
C THR A 61 -6.56 -0.53 -4.82
N PRO A 62 -5.66 0.02 -5.66
CA PRO A 62 -4.84 -0.76 -6.59
C PRO A 62 -3.99 -1.85 -5.92
N TYR A 63 -3.66 -1.72 -4.63
CA TYR A 63 -2.99 -2.75 -3.84
C TYR A 63 -3.67 -4.12 -3.95
N THR A 64 -5.00 -4.16 -3.94
CA THR A 64 -5.74 -5.43 -4.04
C THR A 64 -5.46 -6.14 -5.35
N LEU A 65 -5.40 -5.38 -6.46
CA LEU A 65 -5.08 -5.93 -7.78
C LEU A 65 -3.63 -6.39 -7.83
N TRP A 66 -2.70 -5.58 -7.31
CA TRP A 66 -1.28 -5.92 -7.24
C TRP A 66 -1.03 -7.20 -6.43
N TYR A 67 -1.63 -7.29 -5.24
CA TYR A 67 -1.52 -8.43 -4.34
C TYR A 67 -2.08 -9.71 -4.98
N ASN A 68 -3.28 -9.63 -5.58
CA ASN A 68 -3.89 -10.77 -6.26
C ASN A 68 -3.06 -11.22 -7.47
N HIS A 69 -2.55 -10.29 -8.26
CA HIS A 69 -1.68 -10.62 -9.38
C HIS A 69 -0.44 -11.38 -8.90
N ARG A 70 0.20 -10.91 -7.82
CA ARG A 70 1.34 -11.62 -7.24
C ARG A 70 0.98 -12.97 -6.64
N LEU A 71 -0.18 -13.13 -6.01
CA LEU A 71 -0.57 -14.42 -5.44
C LEU A 71 -0.87 -15.48 -6.49
N TYR A 72 -1.58 -15.12 -7.55
CA TYR A 72 -2.17 -16.09 -8.48
C TYR A 72 -1.40 -16.24 -9.80
N ASP A 73 -0.52 -15.28 -10.13
CA ASP A 73 0.33 -15.39 -11.32
C ASP A 73 1.65 -16.10 -10.96
N TYR A 74 1.85 -17.28 -11.54
CA TYR A 74 3.06 -18.08 -11.35
C TYR A 74 4.32 -17.32 -11.78
N PHE A 75 4.27 -16.54 -12.87
CA PHE A 75 5.43 -15.76 -13.32
C PHE A 75 5.75 -14.63 -12.34
N ALA A 76 4.75 -13.90 -11.85
CA ALA A 76 4.95 -12.86 -10.84
C ALA A 76 5.55 -13.41 -9.53
N ASN A 77 5.19 -14.64 -9.17
CA ASN A 77 5.75 -15.34 -8.01
C ASN A 77 7.22 -15.75 -8.17
N VAL A 78 7.64 -16.12 -9.38
CA VAL A 78 8.98 -16.68 -9.63
C VAL A 78 9.99 -15.63 -10.08
N THR A 79 9.59 -14.61 -10.86
CA THR A 79 10.51 -13.62 -11.45
C THR A 79 10.64 -12.32 -10.64
N GLY A 80 9.97 -12.21 -9.48
CA GLY A 80 10.02 -11.04 -8.61
C GLY A 80 9.04 -9.93 -9.03
N MET A 81 9.27 -9.27 -10.17
CA MET A 81 8.35 -8.27 -10.75
C MET A 81 8.26 -8.42 -12.28
N CYS A 82 7.09 -8.82 -12.78
CA CYS A 82 6.79 -8.74 -14.22
C CYS A 82 6.29 -7.33 -14.60
N PRO A 83 6.12 -7.02 -15.91
CA PRO A 83 5.59 -5.72 -16.34
C PRO A 83 4.24 -5.34 -15.73
N GLU A 84 3.33 -6.30 -15.51
CA GLU A 84 2.04 -6.03 -14.88
C GLU A 84 2.20 -5.74 -13.37
N CYS A 85 3.14 -6.38 -12.66
CA CYS A 85 3.49 -6.00 -11.28
C CYS A 85 3.91 -4.53 -11.19
N ILE A 86 4.74 -4.06 -12.12
CA ILE A 86 5.23 -2.67 -12.15
C ILE A 86 4.07 -1.71 -12.39
N LYS A 87 3.22 -2.01 -13.38
CA LYS A 87 2.03 -1.19 -13.69
C LYS A 87 1.06 -1.10 -12.51
N LEU A 88 0.77 -2.23 -11.85
CA LEU A 88 -0.12 -2.26 -10.69
C LEU A 88 0.50 -1.57 -9.46
N ALA A 89 1.83 -1.67 -9.29
CA ALA A 89 2.55 -0.95 -8.24
C ALA A 89 2.55 0.55 -8.49
N GLN A 90 2.70 0.98 -9.74
CA GLN A 90 2.59 2.39 -10.13
C GLN A 90 1.19 2.92 -9.84
N ALA A 91 0.13 2.16 -10.16
CA ALA A 91 -1.24 2.57 -9.83
C ALA A 91 -1.45 2.75 -8.32
N GLU A 92 -0.87 1.89 -7.48
CA GLU A 92 -0.92 2.06 -6.02
C GLU A 92 -0.12 3.29 -5.55
N LEU A 93 1.05 3.56 -6.15
CA LEU A 93 1.81 4.77 -5.89
C LEU A 93 1.01 6.02 -6.25
N ASP A 94 0.40 6.05 -7.44
CA ASP A 94 -0.41 7.17 -7.93
C ASP A 94 -1.61 7.43 -7.00
N TYR A 95 -2.29 6.36 -6.57
CA TYR A 95 -3.37 6.44 -5.59
C TYR A 95 -2.92 7.06 -4.26
N LEU A 96 -1.77 6.65 -3.72
CA LEU A 96 -1.27 7.19 -2.45
C LEU A 96 -0.83 8.66 -2.56
N VAL A 97 -0.28 9.07 -3.71
CA VAL A 97 0.08 10.46 -4.00
C VAL A 97 -1.16 11.34 -4.12
N ASP A 98 -2.19 10.87 -4.83
CA ASP A 98 -3.48 11.56 -4.91
C ASP A 98 -4.18 11.64 -3.54
N LEU A 99 -4.11 10.57 -2.76
CA LEU A 99 -4.64 10.59 -1.39
C LEU A 99 -3.89 11.61 -0.51
N GLU A 100 -2.58 11.74 -0.68
CA GLU A 100 -1.80 12.75 0.05
C GLU A 100 -2.21 14.17 -0.31
N SER A 101 -2.39 14.49 -1.59
CA SER A 101 -2.77 15.85 -2.02
C SER A 101 -4.13 16.27 -1.44
N ARG A 102 -5.12 15.37 -1.45
CA ARG A 102 -6.44 15.61 -0.85
C ARG A 102 -6.40 15.78 0.67
N CYS A 103 -5.39 15.22 1.34
CA CYS A 103 -5.21 15.37 2.79
C CYS A 103 -4.50 16.69 3.17
N GLU A 104 -3.85 17.37 2.24
CA GLU A 104 -3.19 18.67 2.48
C GLU A 104 -4.13 19.86 2.25
N GLU A 105 -5.31 19.62 1.68
CA GLU A 105 -6.37 20.62 1.45
C GLU A 105 -7.32 20.81 2.65
N ILE A 106 -7.04 20.15 3.78
CA ILE A 106 -7.82 20.21 5.04
C ILE A 106 -6.94 20.78 6.16
#